data_AF-A0A943BBE7-F1
#
_entry.id   AF-A0A943BBE7-F1
#
_cell.length_a   1.000
_cell.length_b   1.000
_cell.length_c   1.000
_cell.angle_alpha   90.00
_cell.angle_beta   90.00
_cell.angle_gamma   90.00
#
_symmetry.space_group_name_H-M   'P 1'
#
loop_
_entity.id
_entity.type
_entity.pdbx_description
1 polymer ?
#
loop_
_entity_poly.entity_id
_entity_poly.type
_entity_poly.pdbx_seq_one_letter_code
_entity_poly.pdbx_strand_id
1 'polypeptide(L)' 'MEKFMLSEEGYEYLTKGIAIGVGIGIFAGAFLGNIIFTFAAGGVIGMISGLIYSTYKKFKKK' A
#
# COMPACT_ATOMS: atom_id res chain seq x y z
N MET A 1 -22.51 9.49 4.98
CA MET A 1 -21.32 9.06 4.23
C MET A 1 -20.82 7.78 4.87
N GLU A 2 -21.03 6.65 4.20
CA GLU A 2 -20.47 5.36 4.58
C GLU A 2 -18.96 5.49 4.66
N LYS A 3 -18.48 5.70 5.88
CA LYS A 3 -17.06 5.67 6.20
C LYS A 3 -16.68 4.22 5.93
N PHE A 4 -15.98 3.99 4.83
CA PHE A 4 -15.29 2.75 4.48
C PHE A 4 -14.22 2.49 5.56
N MET A 5 -14.67 2.35 6.81
CA MET A 5 -13.86 2.10 7.99
C MET A 5 -13.51 0.62 7.92
N LEU A 6 -12.50 0.34 7.10
CA LEU A 6 -11.42 -0.47 7.62
C LEU A 6 -11.20 -0.01 9.08
N SER A 7 -11.31 -0.95 10.02
CA SER A 7 -10.94 -0.73 11.43
C SER A 7 -9.63 0.06 11.48
N GLU A 8 -9.38 0.89 12.50
CA GLU A 8 -8.14 1.70 12.58
C GLU A 8 -6.88 0.91 12.20
N GLU A 9 -6.83 -0.38 12.54
CA GLU A 9 -5.82 -1.33 12.06
C GLU A 9 -5.68 -1.39 10.53
N GLY A 10 -6.77 -1.57 9.78
CA GLY A 10 -6.76 -1.69 8.32
C GLY A 10 -6.36 -0.40 7.61
N TYR A 11 -6.65 0.76 8.18
CA TYR A 11 -6.14 2.04 7.67
C TYR A 11 -4.63 2.13 7.90
N GLU A 12 -4.15 1.73 9.08
CA GLU A 12 -2.72 1.70 9.37
C GLU A 12 -1.95 0.76 8.42
N TYR A 13 -2.47 -0.44 8.14
CA TYR A 13 -1.85 -1.37 7.19
C TYR A 13 -1.84 -0.84 5.76
N LEU A 14 -2.92 -0.17 5.34
CA LEU A 14 -3.00 0.44 4.02
C LEU A 14 -1.99 1.57 3.88
N THR A 15 -1.93 2.49 4.86
CA THR A 15 -0.98 3.61 4.85
C THR A 15 0.46 3.13 4.93
N LYS A 16 0.76 2.12 5.76
CA LYS A 16 2.10 1.48 5.81
C LYS A 16 2.45 0.84 4.47
N GLY A 17 1.52 0.11 3.86
CA GLY A 17 1.72 -0.51 2.55
C GLY A 17 2.04 0.52 1.46
N ILE A 18 1.29 1.61 1.41
CA ILE A 18 1.53 2.72 0.46
C ILE A 18 2.87 3.39 0.74
N ALA A 19 3.17 3.75 2.00
CA ALA A 19 4.42 4.42 2.36
C ALA A 19 5.65 3.59 2.00
N ILE A 20 5.61 2.28 2.28
CA ILE A 20 6.70 1.35 1.92
C ILE A 20 6.78 1.19 0.40
N GLY A 21 5.65 0.97 -0.28
CA GLY A 21 5.61 0.79 -1.74
C GLY A 21 6.13 2.02 -2.49
N VAL A 22 5.73 3.21 -2.06
CA VAL A 22 6.23 4.49 -2.58
C VAL A 22 7.72 4.66 -2.29
N GLY A 23 8.17 4.39 -1.06
CA GLY A 23 9.58 4.51 -0.69
C GLY A 23 10.49 3.63 -1.55
N ILE A 24 10.10 2.36 -1.73
CA ILE A 24 10.80 1.41 -2.61
C ILE A 24 10.71 1.85 -4.07
N GLY A 25 9.54 2.33 -4.52
CA GLY A 25 9.32 2.82 -5.87
C GLY A 25 10.21 4.01 -6.23
N ILE A 26 10.35 4.98 -5.34
CA ILE A 26 11.26 6.12 -5.52
C ILE A 26 12.71 5.62 -5.56
N PHE A 27 13.10 4.75 -4.62
CA PHE A 27 14.46 4.21 -4.57
C PHE A 27 14.83 3.46 -5.86
N ALA A 28 13.97 2.56 -6.33
CA ALA A 28 14.16 1.85 -7.60
C ALA A 28 14.14 2.81 -8.81
N GLY A 29 13.27 3.82 -8.77
CA GLY A 29 13.17 4.87 -9.79
C GLY A 29 14.43 5.70 -9.95
N ALA A 30 15.16 5.93 -8.85
CA ALA A 30 16.44 6.62 -8.88
C ALA A 30 17.50 5.83 -9.67
N PHE A 31 17.47 4.50 -9.64
CA PHE A 31 18.36 3.65 -10.45
C PHE A 31 17.88 3.48 -11.89
N LEU A 32 16.57 3.48 -12.13
CA LEU A 32 15.96 3.29 -13.45
C LEU A 32 15.83 4.59 -14.26
N GLY A 33 16.14 5.74 -13.66
CA GLY A 33 16.05 7.06 -14.30
C GLY A 33 14.62 7.57 -14.52
N ASN A 34 13.61 6.89 -13.96
CA ASN A 34 12.20 7.30 -14.09
C ASN A 34 11.44 7.15 -12.77
N ILE A 35 11.67 8.13 -11.89
CA ILE A 35 11.11 8.17 -10.53
C ILE A 35 9.58 8.31 -10.54
N ILE A 36 9.02 9.08 -11.47
CA ILE A 36 7.56 9.33 -11.52
C ILE A 36 6.81 8.03 -11.81
N PHE A 37 7.30 7.25 -12.78
CA PHE A 37 6.68 5.98 -13.14
C PHE A 37 6.74 4.96 -12.00
N THR A 38 7.91 4.80 -11.37
CA THR A 38 8.09 3.82 -10.30
C THR A 38 7.46 4.26 -8.98
N PHE A 39 7.33 5.57 -8.72
CA PHE A 39 6.52 6.11 -7.62
C PHE A 39 5.05 5.70 -7.76
N ALA A 40 4.46 5.92 -8.94
CA ALA A 40 3.08 5.58 -9.20
C ALA A 40 2.85 4.06 -9.12
N ALA A 41 3.74 3.27 -9.76
CA ALA A 41 3.68 1.82 -9.69
C ALA A 41 3.85 1.29 -8.26
N GLY A 42 4.83 1.82 -7.51
CA GLY A 42 5.10 1.45 -6.13
C GLY A 42 3.95 1.78 -5.19
N GLY A 43 3.31 2.94 -5.37
CA GLY A 43 2.12 3.33 -4.60
C GLY A 43 0.93 2.40 -4.85
N VAL A 44 0.65 2.05 -6.11
CA VAL A 44 -0.43 1.12 -6.46
C VAL A 44 -0.15 -0.29 -5.93
N ILE A 45 1.07 -0.80 -6.10
CA ILE A 45 1.46 -2.12 -5.56
C ILE A 45 1.37 -2.14 -4.02
N GLY A 46 1.82 -1.07 -3.36
CA GLY A 46 1.73 -0.90 -1.91
C GLY A 46 0.28 -0.88 -1.42
N MET A 47 -0.60 -0.16 -2.14
CA MET A 47 -2.04 -0.12 -1.85
C MET A 47 -2.68 -1.50 -1.98
N ILE A 48 -2.46 -2.20 -3.09
CA ILE A 48 -3.01 -3.54 -3.32
C ILE A 48 -2.54 -4.52 -2.25
N SER A 49 -1.26 -4.46 -1.88
CA SER A 49 -0.68 -5.31 -0.84
C SER A 49 -1.32 -5.06 0.53
N GLY A 50 -1.54 -3.79 0.89
CA GLY A 50 -2.23 -3.41 2.13
C GLY A 50 -3.68 -3.89 2.19
N LEU A 51 -4.41 -3.78 1.07
CA LEU A 51 -5.79 -4.27 0.95
C LEU A 51 -5.89 -5.80 1.03
N ILE A 52 -5.00 -6.52 0.34
CA ILE A 52 -4.92 -7.98 0.40
C ILE A 52 -4.61 -8.42 1.82
N TYR A 53 -3.62 -7.81 2.48
CA TYR A 53 -3.23 -8.17 3.84
C TYR A 53 -4.35 -7.92 4.84
N SER A 54 -5.05 -6.78 4.73
CA SER A 54 -6.20 -6.48 5.57
C SER A 54 -7.35 -7.45 5.35
N THR A 55 -7.61 -7.87 4.11
CA THR A 55 -8.66 -8.84 3.78
C THR A 55 -8.30 -10.23 4.31
N TYR A 56 -7.06 -10.66 4.10
CA TYR A 56 -6.56 -11.95 4.56
C TYR A 56 -6.56 -12.07 6.09
N LYS A 57 -6.14 -11.01 6.80
CA LYS A 57 -6.18 -10.94 8.27
C LYS A 57 -7.61 -11.00 8.80
N LYS A 58 -8.57 -10.36 8.13
CA LYS A 58 -10.00 -10.46 8.47
C LYS A 58 -10.56 -11.87 8.30
N PHE A 59 -10.12 -12.60 7.28
CA PHE A 59 -10.56 -14.00 7.06
C PHE A 59 -9.97 -14.99 8.07
N LYS A 60 -8.74 -14.78 8.54
CA LYS A 60 -8.08 -15.67 9.51
C LYS A 60 -8.53 -15.46 10.96
N LYS A 61 -9.22 -14.35 11.26
CA LYS A 61 -9.74 -14.01 12.60
C LYS A 61 -11.18 -14.50 12.84
N LYS A 62 -11.76 -15.23 11.88
CA LYS A 62 -13.10 -15.83 11.96
C LYS A 62 -12.97 -17.35 12.01
#